data_AF-A0A376W1J4-F1
#
_entry.id   AF-A0A376W1J4-F1
#
_cell.length_a   1.000
_cell.length_b   1.000
_cell.length_c   1.000
_cell.angle_alpha   90.00
_cell.angle_beta   90.00
_cell.angle_gamma   90.00
#
_symmetry.space_group_name_H-M   'P 1'
#
loop_
_entity.id
_entity.type
_entity.pdbx_description
1 polymer ?
#
loop_
_entity_poly.entity_id
_entity_poly.type
_entity_poly.pdbx_seq_one_letter_code
_entity_poly.pdbx_strand_id
1 'polypeptide(L)'
;MGDIVYLRIIGEKQGDISSGCGTYASVGNRWQVGHEDEIFAFALTNAITSTGKGVNLQGLQFCKLIDKSSPLLSNAINQNERLFIEIDLYRINKSRHWERYYYIQLRNASLTAIHVNISDNNLPTECVNVNYDYILCKHLIANTEFDWLAFPAGYNSLFIPPKNPPASNLNPEPLPVVNLPLSPPAVKPVYAKSCLKEKGCTDAGTAEEPAENFGQVAIFALPVVDDCCGYHHPEANDVGQPAEAQTMLLFPSSVLAAQIWGKWSLSGILSATCGSYIGALASALYIPSAGEGSARVPGRDEFWYEEELRQKALAGSTATTRVRFFWGTDIHGKPQVYGVHTGEGTPYENVRVANMQWNEQTQRYEFTPAHDVDGPLITWTPENPEHGYVPGHTGNDRPPLDQPTILVTPIPDGTDTYTTPPFPVPDPKEFNDCILVFPAGSGIKPIYVYLKEDPRKLPGVVTGRGVLLSPGTRWLDMSVSNNGNGAPIQAHIADKLRGREFKTFDEFREALWLEVSQDPELIAQFSSGNQTRIKQGLTAKAPIDGWYYGPKEIVKKFQIHHRVAVEYGGSVYDIDNLRIVTPRLHDEIHYRR
;
A
#
# COMPACT_ATOMS: atom_id res chain seq x y z
N MET A 1 42.73 1.79 -28.03
CA MET A 1 42.54 0.83 -26.92
C MET A 1 41.07 0.46 -26.92
N GLY A 2 40.77 -0.84 -26.94
CA GLY A 2 39.40 -1.34 -26.97
C GLY A 2 38.67 -1.06 -25.65
N ASP A 3 37.39 -1.44 -25.61
CA ASP A 3 36.55 -1.30 -24.41
C ASP A 3 37.18 -2.05 -23.22
N ILE A 4 37.14 -1.42 -22.04
CA ILE A 4 37.69 -1.98 -20.80
C ILE A 4 36.55 -2.56 -19.97
N VAL A 5 36.75 -3.75 -19.38
CA VAL A 5 35.74 -4.45 -18.59
C VAL A 5 36.27 -4.68 -17.17
N TYR A 6 35.50 -4.24 -16.18
CA TYR A 6 35.75 -4.48 -14.76
C TYR A 6 34.63 -5.29 -14.14
N LEU A 7 34.98 -6.20 -13.23
CA LEU A 7 34.03 -7.04 -12.52
C LEU A 7 34.16 -6.83 -11.01
N ARG A 8 33.00 -6.73 -10.35
CA ARG A 8 32.88 -6.89 -8.91
C ARG A 8 32.15 -8.19 -8.63
N ILE A 9 32.72 -9.04 -7.78
CA ILE A 9 32.17 -10.35 -7.44
C ILE A 9 32.05 -10.46 -5.93
N ILE A 10 30.84 -10.73 -5.47
CA ILE A 10 30.56 -10.98 -4.06
C ILE A 10 29.97 -12.38 -3.94
N GLY A 11 30.56 -13.19 -3.07
CA GLY A 11 30.08 -14.52 -2.75
C GLY A 11 29.28 -14.55 -1.44
N GLU A 12 28.27 -15.42 -1.39
CA GLU A 12 27.42 -15.62 -0.20
C GLU A 12 28.20 -16.04 1.05
N LYS A 13 29.28 -16.80 0.88
CA LYS A 13 30.11 -17.34 1.97
C LYS A 13 31.42 -16.58 2.11
N GLN A 14 32.05 -16.22 0.99
CA GLN A 14 33.37 -15.62 0.95
C GLN A 14 33.36 -14.08 1.05
N GLY A 15 32.19 -13.44 0.92
CA GLY A 15 32.10 -11.98 0.91
C GLY A 15 32.69 -11.37 -0.36
N ASP A 16 33.36 -10.23 -0.26
CA ASP A 16 33.91 -9.52 -1.43
C ASP A 16 35.13 -10.27 -2.02
N ILE A 17 34.87 -11.05 -3.06
CA ILE A 17 35.89 -11.83 -3.77
C ILE A 17 36.83 -10.90 -4.54
N SER A 18 36.27 -9.85 -5.13
CA SER A 18 36.97 -8.85 -5.94
C SER A 18 37.84 -7.88 -5.14
N SER A 19 37.62 -7.74 -3.83
CA SER A 19 38.40 -6.81 -3.00
C SER A 19 39.90 -7.06 -3.11
N GLY A 20 40.65 -6.00 -3.39
CA GLY A 20 42.10 -5.99 -3.59
C GLY A 20 42.60 -6.61 -4.91
N CYS A 21 41.73 -7.04 -5.83
CA CYS A 21 42.15 -7.72 -7.06
C CYS A 21 42.87 -6.80 -8.05
N GLY A 22 42.49 -5.52 -8.11
CA GLY A 22 43.12 -4.52 -8.96
C GLY A 22 44.28 -3.78 -8.31
N THR A 23 44.92 -4.37 -7.29
CA THR A 23 46.08 -3.79 -6.60
C THR A 23 47.42 -4.28 -7.17
N TYR A 24 48.49 -3.54 -6.88
CA TYR A 24 49.86 -3.94 -7.26
C TYR A 24 50.23 -5.33 -6.74
N ALA A 25 49.81 -5.69 -5.52
CA ALA A 25 50.10 -7.00 -4.93
C ALA A 25 49.44 -8.17 -5.68
N SER A 26 48.33 -7.89 -6.39
CA SER A 26 47.52 -8.88 -7.09
C SER A 26 47.93 -9.03 -8.56
N VAL A 27 48.06 -7.92 -9.30
CA VAL A 27 48.29 -7.92 -10.77
C VAL A 27 49.58 -7.23 -11.20
N GLY A 28 50.44 -6.85 -10.25
CA GLY A 28 51.72 -6.17 -10.52
C GLY A 28 51.52 -4.83 -11.24
N ASN A 29 52.39 -4.52 -12.20
CA ASN A 29 52.35 -3.27 -12.99
C ASN A 29 51.09 -3.04 -13.83
N ARG A 30 50.14 -3.98 -13.84
CA ARG A 30 48.87 -3.89 -14.59
C ARG A 30 47.72 -3.31 -13.77
N TRP A 31 47.96 -3.04 -12.48
CA TRP A 31 46.98 -2.41 -11.60
C TRP A 31 46.61 -1.01 -12.11
N GLN A 32 45.39 -0.57 -11.81
CA GLN A 32 44.89 0.74 -12.24
C GLN A 32 44.28 1.47 -11.05
N VAL A 33 44.58 2.77 -10.95
CA VAL A 33 44.07 3.64 -9.89
C VAL A 33 42.55 3.78 -10.03
N GLY A 34 41.83 3.60 -8.92
CA GLY A 34 40.37 3.68 -8.87
C GLY A 34 39.64 2.37 -9.19
N HIS A 35 40.39 1.29 -9.43
CA HIS A 35 39.88 -0.06 -9.72
C HIS A 35 40.49 -1.11 -8.77
N GLU A 36 40.91 -0.71 -7.58
CA GLU A 36 41.66 -1.56 -6.64
C GLU A 36 40.87 -2.78 -6.15
N ASP A 37 39.54 -2.64 -6.02
CA ASP A 37 38.61 -3.68 -5.58
C ASP A 37 37.84 -4.32 -6.75
N GLU A 38 38.34 -4.20 -7.97
CA GLU A 38 37.71 -4.73 -9.18
C GLU A 38 38.66 -5.68 -9.93
N ILE A 39 38.06 -6.66 -10.58
CA ILE A 39 38.76 -7.62 -11.42
C ILE A 39 38.76 -7.10 -12.86
N PHE A 40 39.94 -7.00 -13.47
CA PHE A 40 40.05 -6.67 -14.88
C PHE A 40 39.81 -7.90 -15.77
N ALA A 41 38.84 -7.84 -16.67
CA ALA A 41 38.63 -8.85 -17.71
C ALA A 41 38.98 -8.31 -19.10
N PHE A 42 39.65 -9.15 -19.89
CA PHE A 42 40.03 -8.83 -21.27
C PHE A 42 39.10 -9.44 -22.31
N ALA A 43 38.20 -10.35 -21.90
CA ALA A 43 37.17 -10.90 -22.75
C ALA A 43 35.89 -11.16 -21.96
N LEU A 44 34.76 -10.87 -22.59
CA LEU A 44 33.41 -11.13 -22.07
C LEU A 44 32.55 -11.67 -23.22
N THR A 45 31.95 -12.84 -23.00
CA THR A 45 31.03 -13.47 -23.95
C THR A 45 29.73 -13.75 -23.23
N ASN A 46 28.63 -13.23 -23.75
CA ASN A 46 27.28 -13.55 -23.28
C ASN A 46 26.45 -14.03 -24.47
N ALA A 47 25.79 -15.17 -24.34
CA ALA A 47 24.97 -15.75 -25.40
C ALA A 47 23.52 -15.88 -24.94
N ILE A 48 22.65 -15.17 -25.65
CA ILE A 48 21.20 -15.16 -25.44
C ILE A 48 20.56 -15.72 -26.71
N THR A 49 19.80 -16.81 -26.57
CA THR A 49 19.15 -17.48 -27.71
C THR A 49 17.64 -17.50 -27.53
N SER A 50 16.89 -17.40 -28.63
CA SER A 50 15.42 -17.50 -28.58
C SER A 50 14.98 -18.95 -28.66
N THR A 51 14.00 -19.33 -27.83
CA THR A 51 13.31 -20.63 -27.93
C THR A 51 12.04 -20.57 -28.78
N GLY A 52 11.67 -19.39 -29.29
CA GLY A 52 10.38 -19.13 -29.94
C GLY A 52 9.20 -18.91 -28.96
N LYS A 53 9.39 -19.20 -27.66
CA LYS A 53 8.40 -18.94 -26.58
C LYS A 53 9.00 -18.17 -25.39
N GLY A 54 10.26 -17.76 -25.48
CA GLY A 54 10.99 -17.08 -24.42
C GLY A 54 12.50 -17.07 -24.69
N VAL A 55 13.26 -16.59 -23.71
CA VAL A 55 14.72 -16.45 -23.79
C VAL A 55 15.40 -17.68 -23.16
N ASN A 56 16.41 -18.23 -23.84
CA ASN A 56 17.34 -19.22 -23.30
C ASN A 56 18.71 -18.56 -23.10
N LEU A 57 19.07 -18.37 -21.83
CA LEU A 57 20.34 -17.83 -21.38
C LEU A 57 21.38 -18.95 -21.43
N GLN A 58 22.40 -18.83 -22.29
CA GLN A 58 23.47 -19.84 -22.41
C GLN A 58 24.62 -19.64 -21.41
N GLY A 59 24.40 -18.87 -20.35
CA GLY A 59 25.43 -18.47 -19.39
C GLY A 59 26.33 -17.35 -19.93
N LEU A 60 27.21 -16.86 -19.06
CA LEU A 60 28.16 -15.79 -19.34
C LEU A 60 29.58 -16.32 -19.08
N GLN A 61 30.51 -15.96 -19.95
CA GLN A 61 31.92 -16.29 -19.79
C GLN A 61 32.73 -15.00 -19.74
N PHE A 62 33.66 -14.89 -18.80
CA PHE A 62 34.69 -13.85 -18.80
C PHE A 62 36.09 -14.47 -18.70
N CYS A 63 37.08 -13.82 -19.29
CA CYS A 63 38.48 -14.20 -19.15
C CYS A 63 39.29 -13.06 -18.53
N LYS A 64 40.11 -13.42 -17.54
CA LYS A 64 40.91 -12.52 -16.71
C LYS A 64 42.32 -13.06 -16.54
N LEU A 65 43.22 -12.20 -16.04
CA LEU A 65 44.54 -12.64 -15.61
C LEU A 65 44.42 -13.45 -14.31
N ILE A 66 45.44 -14.27 -14.02
CA ILE A 66 45.59 -14.81 -12.68
C ILE A 66 45.84 -13.65 -11.71
N ASP A 67 45.01 -13.55 -10.68
CA ASP A 67 45.03 -12.47 -9.68
C ASP A 67 44.59 -13.02 -8.31
N LYS A 68 44.44 -12.13 -7.31
CA LYS A 68 44.02 -12.52 -5.95
C LYS A 68 42.68 -13.27 -5.90
N SER A 69 41.76 -13.07 -6.84
CA SER A 69 40.47 -13.77 -6.88
C SER A 69 40.56 -15.21 -7.40
N SER A 70 41.61 -15.60 -8.13
CA SER A 70 41.74 -16.95 -8.73
C SER A 70 41.54 -18.11 -7.73
N PRO A 71 42.19 -18.12 -6.55
CA PRO A 71 41.91 -19.15 -5.53
C PRO A 71 40.50 -19.03 -4.90
N LEU A 72 39.93 -17.82 -4.82
CA LEU A 72 38.58 -17.61 -4.28
C LEU A 72 37.49 -18.10 -5.24
N LEU A 73 37.70 -17.93 -6.55
CA LEU A 73 36.84 -18.49 -7.59
C LEU A 73 36.92 -20.03 -7.56
N SER A 74 38.10 -20.59 -7.33
CA SER A 74 38.29 -22.04 -7.13
C SER A 74 37.52 -22.56 -5.91
N ASN A 75 37.47 -21.79 -4.82
CA ASN A 75 36.64 -22.12 -3.67
C ASN A 75 35.14 -22.01 -3.98
N ALA A 76 34.72 -20.95 -4.69
CA ALA A 76 33.32 -20.70 -5.02
C ALA A 76 32.74 -21.84 -5.88
N ILE A 77 33.48 -22.31 -6.89
CA ILE A 77 33.06 -23.46 -7.71
C ILE A 77 33.02 -24.77 -6.89
N ASN A 78 34.03 -25.02 -6.05
CA ASN A 78 34.09 -26.22 -5.21
C ASN A 78 32.93 -26.29 -4.20
N GLN A 79 32.48 -25.14 -3.70
CA GLN A 79 31.42 -25.05 -2.69
C GLN A 79 30.03 -24.79 -3.29
N ASN A 80 29.92 -24.74 -4.63
CA ASN A 80 28.72 -24.30 -5.35
C ASN A 80 28.12 -23.02 -4.74
N GLU A 81 28.98 -22.04 -4.48
CA GLU A 81 28.62 -20.80 -3.82
C GLU A 81 27.79 -19.91 -4.75
N ARG A 82 26.76 -19.26 -4.18
CA ARG A 82 25.92 -18.31 -4.90
C ARG A 82 26.64 -16.96 -4.93
N LEU A 83 26.75 -16.41 -6.13
CA LEU A 83 27.51 -15.20 -6.43
C LEU A 83 26.57 -14.10 -6.90
N PHE A 84 27.01 -12.88 -6.63
CA PHE A 84 26.47 -11.67 -7.21
C PHE A 84 27.60 -10.99 -7.98
N ILE A 85 27.36 -10.73 -9.26
CA ILE A 85 28.39 -10.24 -10.17
C ILE A 85 27.91 -8.96 -10.83
N GLU A 86 28.70 -7.91 -10.70
CA GLU A 86 28.52 -6.64 -11.41
C GLU A 86 29.65 -6.51 -12.43
N ILE A 87 29.32 -6.06 -13.65
CA ILE A 87 30.26 -5.91 -14.74
C ILE A 87 30.06 -4.54 -15.36
N ASP A 88 31.10 -3.73 -15.33
CA ASP A 88 31.12 -2.39 -15.90
C ASP A 88 31.98 -2.34 -17.15
N LEU A 89 31.40 -1.83 -18.24
CA LEU A 89 32.10 -1.59 -19.50
C LEU A 89 32.37 -0.11 -19.67
N TYR A 90 33.62 0.19 -19.99
CA TYR A 90 34.14 1.52 -20.21
C TYR A 90 34.54 1.71 -21.67
N ARG A 91 34.24 2.88 -22.20
CA ARG A 91 34.69 3.33 -23.53
C ARG A 91 35.25 4.73 -23.46
N ILE A 92 35.95 5.14 -24.52
CA ILE A 92 36.44 6.52 -24.66
C ILE A 92 35.32 7.39 -25.24
N ASN A 93 34.96 8.46 -24.52
CA ASN A 93 33.95 9.41 -24.96
C ASN A 93 34.50 10.47 -25.93
N LYS A 94 33.63 11.36 -26.43
CA LYS A 94 34.02 12.44 -27.35
C LYS A 94 35.10 13.37 -26.77
N SER A 95 35.12 13.52 -25.45
CA SER A 95 36.11 14.33 -24.71
C SER A 95 37.41 13.58 -24.42
N ARG A 96 37.58 12.37 -24.95
CA ARG A 96 38.72 11.46 -24.72
C ARG A 96 38.90 11.00 -23.27
N HIS A 97 37.83 11.04 -22.47
CA HIS A 97 37.82 10.46 -21.14
C HIS A 97 37.14 9.10 -21.15
N TRP A 98 37.53 8.24 -20.23
CA TRP A 98 36.83 6.99 -19.98
C TRP A 98 35.45 7.30 -19.39
N GLU A 99 34.41 6.73 -20.00
CA GLU A 99 33.05 6.77 -19.48
C GLU A 99 32.52 5.35 -19.33
N ARG A 100 31.90 5.08 -18.17
CA ARG A 100 31.13 3.87 -17.92
C ARG A 100 29.84 3.97 -18.72
N TYR A 101 29.67 3.14 -19.74
CA TYR A 101 28.55 3.27 -20.67
C TYR A 101 27.58 2.09 -20.64
N TYR A 102 28.02 0.92 -20.18
CA TYR A 102 27.21 -0.28 -20.12
C TYR A 102 27.47 -1.03 -18.81
N TYR A 103 26.41 -1.57 -18.23
CA TYR A 103 26.42 -2.25 -16.94
C TYR A 103 25.67 -3.57 -17.05
N ILE A 104 26.24 -4.65 -16.54
CA ILE A 104 25.61 -5.97 -16.46
C ILE A 104 25.63 -6.43 -15.00
N GLN A 105 24.48 -6.91 -14.52
CA GLN A 105 24.32 -7.49 -13.20
C GLN A 105 23.83 -8.92 -13.33
N LEU A 106 24.49 -9.86 -12.66
CA LEU A 106 24.06 -11.25 -12.52
C LEU A 106 23.72 -11.52 -11.05
N ARG A 107 22.56 -12.13 -10.79
CA ARG A 107 22.16 -12.55 -9.44
C ARG A 107 21.98 -14.04 -9.37
N ASN A 108 22.25 -14.58 -8.17
CA ASN A 108 22.25 -16.02 -7.90
C ASN A 108 23.15 -16.78 -8.89
N ALA A 109 24.28 -16.16 -9.24
CA ALA A 109 25.22 -16.72 -10.19
C ALA A 109 25.99 -17.90 -9.57
N SER A 110 26.35 -18.89 -10.37
CA SER A 110 27.18 -20.01 -9.95
C SER A 110 28.22 -20.34 -11.02
N LEU A 111 29.42 -20.72 -10.59
CA LEU A 111 30.50 -21.04 -11.51
C LEU A 111 30.34 -22.47 -12.03
N THR A 112 30.42 -22.65 -13.34
CA THR A 112 30.28 -23.96 -13.98
C THR A 112 31.60 -24.55 -14.46
N ALA A 113 32.55 -23.70 -14.84
CA ALA A 113 33.89 -24.12 -15.24
C ALA A 113 34.91 -23.00 -15.01
N ILE A 114 36.13 -23.38 -14.66
CA ILE A 114 37.30 -22.50 -14.63
C ILE A 114 38.39 -23.16 -15.47
N HIS A 115 38.84 -22.49 -16.52
CA HIS A 115 39.90 -22.96 -17.40
C HIS A 115 41.12 -22.06 -17.26
N VAL A 116 42.16 -22.58 -16.62
CA VAL A 116 43.45 -21.89 -16.48
C VAL A 116 44.34 -22.22 -17.68
N ASN A 117 44.90 -21.20 -18.32
CA ASN A 117 45.84 -21.35 -19.42
C ASN A 117 47.17 -20.67 -19.06
N ILE A 118 48.23 -21.48 -19.03
CA ILE A 118 49.61 -21.06 -18.80
C ILE A 118 50.42 -21.60 -19.97
N SER A 119 50.94 -20.70 -20.79
CA SER A 119 51.76 -21.04 -21.95
C SER A 119 52.99 -20.14 -22.00
N ASP A 120 54.08 -20.64 -22.57
CA ASP A 120 55.30 -19.86 -22.77
C ASP A 120 55.01 -18.56 -23.55
N ASN A 121 55.62 -17.45 -23.11
CA ASN A 121 55.50 -16.11 -23.71
C ASN A 121 54.12 -15.42 -23.67
N ASN A 122 53.12 -16.00 -23.00
CA ASN A 122 51.85 -15.33 -22.73
C ASN A 122 51.66 -15.07 -21.23
N LEU A 123 50.77 -14.13 -20.91
CA LEU A 123 50.35 -13.94 -19.53
C LEU A 123 49.48 -15.12 -19.09
N PRO A 124 49.66 -15.64 -17.86
CA PRO A 124 48.72 -16.60 -17.27
C PRO A 124 47.30 -16.02 -17.23
N THR A 125 46.34 -16.78 -17.76
CA THR A 125 44.93 -16.38 -17.82
C THR A 125 44.03 -17.46 -17.25
N GLU A 126 42.84 -17.06 -16.82
CA GLU A 126 41.75 -17.97 -16.53
C GLU A 126 40.45 -17.49 -17.17
N CYS A 127 39.70 -18.43 -17.75
CA CYS A 127 38.36 -18.19 -18.29
C CYS A 127 37.33 -18.88 -17.41
N VAL A 128 36.31 -18.14 -17.01
CA VAL A 128 35.32 -18.56 -16.02
C VAL A 128 33.94 -18.56 -16.66
N ASN A 129 33.26 -19.69 -16.59
CA ASN A 129 31.88 -19.85 -17.05
C ASN A 129 30.92 -19.69 -15.87
N VAL A 130 29.85 -18.93 -16.09
CA VAL A 130 28.89 -18.51 -15.07
C VAL A 130 27.47 -18.82 -15.54
N ASN A 131 26.73 -19.58 -14.75
CA ASN A 131 25.29 -19.66 -14.82
C ASN A 131 24.68 -18.61 -13.89
N TYR A 132 23.46 -18.15 -14.21
CA TYR A 132 22.77 -17.14 -13.42
C TYR A 132 21.26 -17.29 -13.61
N ASP A 133 20.51 -16.91 -12.57
CA ASP A 133 19.05 -16.96 -12.61
C ASP A 133 18.45 -15.62 -13.02
N TYR A 134 19.17 -14.53 -12.81
CA TYR A 134 18.76 -13.19 -13.22
C TYR A 134 19.91 -12.44 -13.88
N ILE A 135 19.60 -11.76 -14.97
CA ILE A 135 20.48 -10.80 -15.64
C ILE A 135 19.77 -9.46 -15.78
N LEU A 136 20.49 -8.38 -15.52
CA LEU A 136 20.11 -7.02 -15.88
C LEU A 136 21.24 -6.41 -16.71
N CYS A 137 20.88 -5.84 -17.85
CA CYS A 137 21.76 -5.12 -18.76
C CYS A 137 21.26 -3.69 -18.89
N LYS A 138 22.12 -2.70 -18.66
CA LYS A 138 21.80 -1.27 -18.78
C LYS A 138 22.79 -0.56 -19.68
N HIS A 139 22.28 0.11 -20.72
CA HIS A 139 23.07 1.11 -21.43
C HIS A 139 22.92 2.46 -20.73
N LEU A 140 23.88 2.81 -19.88
CA LEU A 140 23.82 3.96 -18.96
C LEU A 140 23.65 5.30 -19.69
N ILE A 141 24.26 5.47 -20.86
CA ILE A 141 24.21 6.73 -21.61
C ILE A 141 22.93 6.86 -22.46
N ALA A 142 22.40 5.75 -22.98
CA ALA A 142 21.20 5.73 -23.83
C ALA A 142 19.92 5.47 -23.02
N ASN A 143 20.06 5.17 -21.73
CA ASN A 143 18.99 4.88 -20.78
C ASN A 143 18.03 3.77 -21.23
N THR A 144 18.56 2.74 -21.88
CA THR A 144 17.82 1.52 -22.24
C THR A 144 18.26 0.38 -21.34
N GLU A 145 17.30 -0.44 -20.91
CA GLU A 145 17.55 -1.59 -20.06
C GLU A 145 16.87 -2.84 -20.58
N PHE A 146 17.44 -3.98 -20.23
CA PHE A 146 16.90 -5.32 -20.44
C PHE A 146 17.16 -6.11 -19.18
N ASP A 147 16.14 -6.71 -18.60
CA ASP A 147 16.31 -7.69 -17.54
C ASP A 147 15.49 -8.95 -17.81
N TRP A 148 15.97 -10.06 -17.28
CA TRP A 148 15.34 -11.35 -17.45
C TRP A 148 15.60 -12.24 -16.24
N LEU A 149 14.54 -12.89 -15.78
CA LEU A 149 14.56 -13.87 -14.71
C LEU A 149 14.22 -15.25 -15.27
N ALA A 150 15.17 -16.19 -15.20
CA ALA A 150 14.99 -17.54 -15.71
C ALA A 150 13.88 -18.32 -14.97
N PHE A 151 13.64 -17.99 -13.68
CA PHE A 151 12.66 -18.67 -12.83
C PHE A 151 11.86 -17.68 -11.96
N PRO A 152 10.59 -17.35 -12.33
CA PRO A 152 9.73 -16.41 -11.59
C PRO A 152 9.57 -16.70 -10.11
N ALA A 153 9.43 -17.97 -9.74
CA ALA A 153 9.26 -18.41 -8.35
C ALA A 153 10.53 -18.26 -7.49
N GLY A 154 11.70 -18.05 -8.10
CA GLY A 154 13.00 -17.97 -7.42
C GLY A 154 13.51 -16.55 -7.16
N TYR A 155 12.77 -15.50 -7.57
CA TYR A 155 13.26 -14.11 -7.41
C TYR A 155 13.59 -13.77 -5.94
N ASN A 156 12.74 -14.24 -5.02
CA ASN A 156 12.88 -13.99 -3.58
C ASN A 156 14.02 -14.78 -2.92
N SER A 157 14.61 -15.76 -3.62
CA SER A 157 15.75 -16.52 -3.15
C SER A 157 17.07 -16.11 -3.82
N LEU A 158 17.05 -15.11 -4.72
CA LEU A 158 18.25 -14.62 -5.37
C LEU A 158 19.21 -14.07 -4.32
N PHE A 159 20.44 -14.58 -4.32
CA PHE A 159 21.49 -14.04 -3.47
C PHE A 159 21.81 -12.60 -3.91
N ILE A 160 21.57 -11.66 -3.00
CA ILE A 160 21.95 -10.24 -3.13
C ILE A 160 22.77 -9.90 -1.89
N PRO A 161 24.04 -9.50 -2.07
CA PRO A 161 24.92 -9.21 -0.96
C PRO A 161 24.47 -7.93 -0.26
N PRO A 162 24.51 -7.89 1.09
CA PRO A 162 24.35 -6.65 1.83
C PRO A 162 25.46 -5.66 1.44
N LYS A 163 25.13 -4.38 1.32
CA LYS A 163 26.02 -3.33 0.74
C LYS A 163 27.37 -3.15 1.46
N ASN A 164 27.57 -3.78 2.63
CA ASN A 164 28.84 -3.86 3.37
C ASN A 164 29.04 -5.31 3.89
N PRO A 165 30.08 -6.05 3.48
CA PRO A 165 30.43 -7.30 4.13
C PRO A 165 30.91 -7.02 5.57
N PRO A 166 30.52 -7.81 6.58
CA PRO A 166 31.19 -7.76 7.88
C PRO A 166 32.66 -8.17 7.68
N ALA A 167 33.60 -7.32 8.12
CA ALA A 167 35.01 -7.66 8.12
C ALA A 167 35.20 -8.98 8.90
N SER A 168 35.75 -10.00 8.25
CA SER A 168 35.96 -11.30 8.86
C SER A 168 37.01 -11.17 9.99
N ASN A 169 36.64 -11.68 11.16
CA ASN A 169 37.49 -11.72 12.34
C ASN A 169 38.66 -12.69 12.13
N LEU A 170 39.80 -12.19 11.69
CA LEU A 170 41.10 -12.82 11.89
C LEU A 170 42.11 -11.75 12.34
N ASN A 171 42.38 -11.70 13.64
CA ASN A 171 43.39 -10.84 14.26
C ASN A 171 44.80 -11.12 13.70
N PRO A 172 45.58 -10.07 13.42
CA PRO A 172 46.84 -9.90 14.16
C PRO A 172 47.06 -8.47 14.71
N GLU A 173 47.94 -8.39 15.70
CA GLU A 173 48.28 -7.31 16.66
C GLU A 173 48.44 -5.83 16.18
N PRO A 174 48.38 -4.85 17.12
CA PRO A 174 48.06 -3.46 16.84
C PRO A 174 49.28 -2.53 16.63
N LEU A 175 49.16 -1.57 15.71
CA LEU A 175 49.94 -0.32 15.67
C LEU A 175 49.06 0.82 15.06
N PRO A 176 49.43 2.10 15.26
CA PRO A 176 49.07 3.01 16.34
C PRO A 176 47.83 3.87 16.01
N VAL A 177 47.18 4.38 17.07
CA VAL A 177 45.97 5.21 17.03
C VAL A 177 46.19 6.51 16.24
N VAL A 178 45.50 6.65 15.12
CA VAL A 178 45.18 7.94 14.50
C VAL A 178 43.75 8.27 14.88
N ASN A 179 43.55 9.36 15.63
CA ASN A 179 42.22 9.89 15.93
C ASN A 179 41.56 10.35 14.61
N LEU A 180 40.67 9.53 14.07
CA LEU A 180 39.74 9.94 13.03
C LEU A 180 38.64 10.82 13.67
N PRO A 181 38.15 11.85 12.94
CA PRO A 181 37.05 12.68 13.43
C PRO A 181 35.82 11.82 13.73
N LEU A 182 35.13 12.16 14.82
CA LEU A 182 33.89 11.51 15.26
C LEU A 182 32.92 11.39 14.07
N SER A 183 32.52 10.16 13.73
CA SER A 183 31.44 9.91 12.78
C SER A 183 30.19 10.70 13.23
N PRO A 184 29.50 11.42 12.32
CA PRO A 184 28.24 12.05 12.67
C PRO A 184 27.24 10.99 13.16
N PRO A 185 26.37 11.32 14.14
CA PRO A 185 25.44 10.36 14.71
C PRO A 185 24.55 9.75 13.61
N ALA A 186 24.32 8.44 13.70
CA ALA A 186 23.46 7.70 12.80
C ALA A 186 22.01 8.18 12.96
N VAL A 187 21.58 9.11 12.10
CA VAL A 187 20.20 9.60 12.06
C VAL A 187 19.29 8.44 11.66
N LYS A 188 18.36 8.05 12.55
CA LYS A 188 17.34 7.05 12.23
C LYS A 188 16.35 7.63 11.22
N PRO A 189 16.10 6.96 10.08
CA PRO A 189 15.15 7.44 9.08
C PRO A 189 13.70 7.34 9.58
N VAL A 190 12.86 8.26 9.13
CA VAL A 190 11.43 8.33 9.45
C VAL A 190 10.61 8.38 8.17
N TYR A 191 9.41 7.82 8.20
CA TYR A 191 8.54 7.65 7.03
C TYR A 191 8.13 8.98 6.42
N ALA A 192 7.61 9.87 7.26
CA ALA A 192 7.25 11.23 6.88
C ALA A 192 7.73 12.22 7.95
N LYS A 193 8.18 13.39 7.49
CA LYS A 193 8.51 14.57 8.30
C LYS A 193 8.14 15.84 7.53
N SER A 194 8.01 16.96 8.24
CA SER A 194 7.77 18.24 7.60
C SER A 194 8.94 18.65 6.71
N CYS A 195 8.62 19.16 5.51
CA CYS A 195 9.58 19.76 4.59
C CYS A 195 10.18 21.08 5.12
N LEU A 196 9.59 21.68 6.16
CA LEU A 196 10.14 22.86 6.84
C LEU A 196 11.32 22.54 7.75
N LYS A 197 11.52 21.26 8.10
CA LYS A 197 12.66 20.81 8.91
C LYS A 197 13.93 20.76 8.09
N GLU A 198 15.03 21.21 8.69
CA GLU A 198 16.35 21.19 8.08
C GLU A 198 16.75 19.80 7.57
N LYS A 199 17.64 19.84 6.58
CA LYS A 199 18.21 18.65 5.96
C LYS A 199 18.95 17.80 7.00
N GLY A 200 18.54 16.56 7.21
CA GLY A 200 19.16 15.66 8.20
C GLY A 200 18.50 15.70 9.59
N CYS A 201 17.59 16.65 9.83
CA CYS A 201 16.77 16.67 11.04
C CYS A 201 15.56 15.73 10.86
N THR A 202 15.32 14.88 11.85
CA THR A 202 14.15 14.00 11.93
C THR A 202 13.23 14.38 13.09
N ASP A 203 13.36 15.57 13.64
CA ASP A 203 12.52 16.03 14.75
C ASP A 203 11.07 16.22 14.30
N ALA A 204 10.14 15.88 15.20
CA ALA A 204 8.76 16.32 15.06
C ALA A 204 8.70 17.86 15.08
N GLY A 205 7.82 18.44 14.27
CA GLY A 205 7.46 19.86 14.39
C GLY A 205 6.89 20.14 15.77
N THR A 206 7.09 21.36 16.25
CA THR A 206 6.56 21.86 17.53
C THR A 206 5.49 22.93 17.33
N ALA A 207 5.20 23.27 16.07
CA ALA A 207 4.24 24.28 15.67
C ALA A 207 3.16 23.64 14.79
N GLU A 208 2.00 24.28 14.74
CA GLU A 208 0.95 23.88 13.80
C GLU A 208 1.37 24.19 12.36
N GLU A 209 1.15 23.24 11.45
CA GLU A 209 1.51 23.39 10.04
C GLU A 209 0.57 22.58 9.11
N PRO A 210 0.38 22.98 7.84
CA PRO A 210 -0.52 22.26 6.94
C PRO A 210 -0.01 20.86 6.58
N ALA A 211 -0.92 19.92 6.38
CA ALA A 211 -0.61 18.54 5.99
C ALA A 211 0.18 18.43 4.67
N GLU A 212 0.04 19.42 3.78
CA GLU A 212 0.79 19.54 2.53
C GLU A 212 2.32 19.57 2.73
N ASN A 213 2.80 19.97 3.92
CA ASN A 213 4.22 19.95 4.27
C ASN A 213 4.78 18.52 4.45
N PHE A 214 3.92 17.52 4.57
CA PHE A 214 4.30 16.11 4.75
C PHE A 214 4.02 15.27 3.50
N GLY A 215 3.17 15.75 2.59
CA GLY A 215 2.77 15.01 1.41
C GLY A 215 1.45 15.48 0.82
N GLN A 216 1.09 14.93 -0.34
CA GLN A 216 -0.25 15.11 -0.90
C GLN A 216 -1.24 14.31 -0.07
N VAL A 217 -2.40 14.89 0.24
CA VAL A 217 -3.46 14.20 0.98
C VAL A 217 -4.70 14.13 0.11
N ALA A 218 -5.34 12.98 0.11
CA ALA A 218 -6.62 12.76 -0.54
C ALA A 218 -7.55 11.98 0.38
N ILE A 219 -8.85 12.22 0.23
CA ILE A 219 -9.89 11.49 0.94
C ILE A 219 -10.73 10.75 -0.08
N PHE A 220 -10.89 9.46 0.15
CA PHE A 220 -11.72 8.57 -0.62
C PHE A 220 -12.91 8.15 0.23
N ALA A 221 -14.09 8.10 -0.37
CA ALA A 221 -15.27 7.52 0.27
C ALA A 221 -15.92 6.54 -0.69
N LEU A 222 -16.38 5.42 -0.15
CA LEU A 222 -17.23 4.50 -0.90
C LEU A 222 -18.56 5.18 -1.20
N PRO A 223 -19.08 5.07 -2.44
CA PRO A 223 -20.47 5.36 -2.65
C PRO A 223 -21.30 4.36 -1.86
N VAL A 224 -22.28 4.86 -1.09
CA VAL A 224 -23.24 4.04 -0.34
C VAL A 224 -23.99 3.11 -1.30
N VAL A 225 -23.39 1.98 -1.62
CA VAL A 225 -24.12 0.74 -1.50
C VAL A 225 -24.06 0.47 -0.01
N ASP A 226 -25.17 0.73 0.66
CA ASP A 226 -25.37 0.19 2.00
C ASP A 226 -25.23 -1.33 1.84
N ASP A 227 -24.05 -1.88 2.11
CA ASP A 227 -23.75 -3.29 1.83
C ASP A 227 -24.39 -4.21 2.88
N CYS A 228 -25.19 -3.65 3.79
CA CYS A 228 -26.22 -4.41 4.48
C CYS A 228 -27.34 -4.88 3.51
N CYS A 229 -27.36 -4.39 2.27
CA CYS A 229 -28.55 -4.39 1.43
C CYS A 229 -28.42 -4.94 0.01
N GLY A 230 -27.22 -5.24 -0.55
CA GLY A 230 -27.08 -5.97 -1.83
C GLY A 230 -27.43 -5.22 -3.13
N TYR A 231 -27.34 -3.88 -3.17
CA TYR A 231 -27.56 -3.12 -4.42
C TYR A 231 -26.31 -3.11 -5.31
N HIS A 232 -26.46 -3.41 -6.59
CA HIS A 232 -25.47 -3.11 -7.62
C HIS A 232 -26.16 -2.35 -8.74
N HIS A 233 -25.86 -1.07 -8.96
CA HIS A 233 -26.31 -0.37 -10.16
C HIS A 233 -25.24 -0.43 -11.26
N PRO A 234 -25.59 -0.68 -12.53
CA PRO A 234 -24.85 -0.17 -13.67
C PRO A 234 -25.25 1.30 -13.87
N GLU A 235 -24.27 2.16 -14.10
CA GLU A 235 -24.49 3.61 -14.25
C GLU A 235 -25.44 3.94 -15.41
N ALA A 236 -26.17 5.05 -15.22
CA ALA A 236 -27.15 5.58 -16.15
C ALA A 236 -26.51 6.50 -17.20
N ASN A 237 -26.78 6.16 -18.48
CA ASN A 237 -26.79 6.98 -19.69
C ASN A 237 -25.49 7.61 -20.21
N ASP A 238 -25.01 7.06 -21.34
CA ASP A 238 -24.97 7.90 -22.55
C ASP A 238 -25.56 7.13 -23.76
N VAL A 239 -26.28 7.88 -24.59
CA VAL A 239 -27.11 7.39 -25.69
C VAL A 239 -26.23 7.09 -26.90
N GLY A 240 -26.12 5.80 -27.23
CA GLY A 240 -25.88 5.33 -28.61
C GLY A 240 -24.47 4.86 -28.93
N GLN A 241 -24.25 3.54 -28.90
CA GLN A 241 -23.55 2.75 -29.92
C GLN A 241 -23.65 1.23 -29.61
N PRO A 242 -23.53 0.34 -30.62
CA PRO A 242 -24.18 -0.96 -30.61
C PRO A 242 -23.45 -2.02 -29.78
N ALA A 243 -24.26 -3.00 -29.36
CA ALA A 243 -23.89 -4.18 -28.64
C ALA A 243 -22.84 -5.03 -29.37
N GLU A 244 -21.76 -5.37 -28.68
CA GLU A 244 -21.05 -6.65 -28.82
C GLU A 244 -19.97 -6.77 -27.73
N ALA A 245 -20.24 -7.58 -26.70
CA ALA A 245 -19.26 -8.36 -25.91
C ALA A 245 -19.94 -8.87 -24.62
N GLN A 246 -20.87 -9.82 -24.78
CA GLN A 246 -21.28 -10.69 -23.68
C GLN A 246 -20.39 -11.93 -23.68
N THR A 247 -19.41 -11.96 -22.79
CA THR A 247 -18.83 -13.22 -22.29
C THR A 247 -18.53 -13.03 -20.80
N MET A 248 -19.36 -13.64 -19.96
CA MET A 248 -19.24 -13.69 -18.51
C MET A 248 -18.04 -14.55 -18.04
N LEU A 249 -17.65 -14.31 -16.76
CA LEU A 249 -17.01 -15.19 -15.74
C LEU A 249 -15.64 -14.62 -15.28
N LEU A 250 -15.30 -14.37 -14.01
CA LEU A 250 -15.80 -14.70 -12.66
C LEU A 250 -15.36 -13.60 -11.66
N PHE A 251 -16.04 -13.52 -10.50
CA PHE A 251 -15.89 -12.62 -9.33
C PHE A 251 -16.88 -11.43 -9.25
N PRO A 252 -17.61 -11.29 -8.11
CA PRO A 252 -18.60 -10.24 -7.91
C PRO A 252 -17.93 -8.89 -7.62
N SER A 253 -18.35 -7.88 -8.38
CA SER A 253 -18.66 -6.53 -7.89
C SER A 253 -17.70 -5.86 -6.89
N SER A 254 -16.79 -5.03 -7.38
CA SER A 254 -16.10 -4.04 -6.54
C SER A 254 -16.73 -2.67 -6.77
N VAL A 255 -17.38 -2.12 -5.73
CA VAL A 255 -17.72 -0.69 -5.67
C VAL A 255 -16.44 0.04 -5.36
N LEU A 256 -15.99 0.93 -6.24
CA LEU A 256 -14.73 1.66 -6.07
C LEU A 256 -14.95 2.89 -5.19
N ALA A 257 -14.04 3.13 -4.25
CA ALA A 257 -14.05 4.37 -3.48
C ALA A 257 -13.71 5.55 -4.41
N ALA A 258 -14.50 6.62 -4.34
CA ALA A 258 -14.29 7.82 -5.14
C ALA A 258 -13.51 8.85 -4.33
N GLN A 259 -12.59 9.57 -5.00
CA GLN A 259 -11.93 10.71 -4.38
C GLN A 259 -12.95 11.84 -4.20
N ILE A 260 -13.11 12.31 -2.96
CA ILE A 260 -14.05 13.38 -2.59
C ILE A 260 -13.35 14.65 -2.13
N TRP A 261 -12.04 14.62 -1.89
CA TRP A 261 -11.26 15.80 -1.49
C TRP A 261 -9.76 15.61 -1.77
N GLY A 262 -9.02 16.72 -1.85
CA GLY A 262 -7.56 16.74 -1.92
C GLY A 262 -6.97 16.62 -3.33
N LYS A 263 -5.65 16.49 -3.42
CA LYS A 263 -4.91 16.30 -4.69
C LYS A 263 -4.22 14.95 -4.70
N TRP A 264 -4.22 14.28 -5.85
CA TRP A 264 -3.62 12.96 -6.05
C TRP A 264 -2.85 12.95 -7.37
N SER A 265 -1.53 12.69 -7.34
CA SER A 265 -0.68 12.76 -8.55
C SER A 265 -0.06 11.43 -8.99
N LEU A 266 -0.48 10.29 -8.43
CA LEU A 266 -0.01 8.97 -8.87
C LEU A 266 -0.84 8.45 -10.03
N SER A 267 -0.17 7.82 -11.01
CA SER A 267 -0.80 7.06 -12.10
C SER A 267 -1.41 5.76 -11.54
N GLY A 268 -2.71 5.75 -11.27
CA GLY A 268 -3.44 4.59 -10.75
C GLY A 268 -4.59 4.96 -9.83
N ILE A 269 -5.38 3.96 -9.44
CA ILE A 269 -6.60 4.11 -8.62
C ILE A 269 -6.41 3.36 -7.31
N LEU A 270 -6.48 4.07 -6.19
CA LEU A 270 -6.59 3.47 -4.85
C LEU A 270 -8.06 3.26 -4.51
N SER A 271 -8.41 2.06 -4.02
CA SER A 271 -9.75 1.76 -3.54
C SER A 271 -9.71 0.92 -2.28
N ALA A 272 -10.78 0.95 -1.50
CA ALA A 272 -11.03 0.02 -0.41
C ALA A 272 -12.40 -0.64 -0.68
N THR A 273 -12.50 -1.95 -0.53
CA THR A 273 -13.71 -2.73 -0.82
C THR A 273 -14.00 -3.71 0.31
N CYS A 274 -15.24 -3.89 0.71
CA CYS A 274 -15.63 -4.86 1.73
C CYS A 274 -17.11 -5.19 1.54
N GLY A 275 -17.54 -6.37 2.01
CA GLY A 275 -18.94 -6.76 2.15
C GLY A 275 -19.74 -5.92 3.18
N SER A 276 -19.09 -5.05 3.97
CA SER A 276 -19.72 -4.35 5.11
C SER A 276 -18.94 -3.12 5.62
N TYR A 277 -18.12 -2.47 4.80
CA TYR A 277 -17.32 -1.30 5.24
C TYR A 277 -17.92 -0.02 4.65
N ILE A 278 -18.56 0.79 5.50
CA ILE A 278 -18.88 2.18 5.17
C ILE A 278 -17.86 3.06 5.90
N GLY A 279 -16.73 3.35 5.25
CA GLY A 279 -15.67 4.15 5.86
C GLY A 279 -14.97 5.03 4.84
N ALA A 280 -14.73 6.28 5.24
CA ALA A 280 -13.89 7.19 4.50
C ALA A 280 -12.41 6.84 4.74
N LEU A 281 -11.70 6.60 3.64
CA LEU A 281 -10.26 6.35 3.60
C LEU A 281 -9.55 7.70 3.47
N ALA A 282 -8.74 8.06 4.44
CA ALA A 282 -7.81 9.18 4.32
C ALA A 282 -6.45 8.63 3.91
N SER A 283 -5.83 9.19 2.88
CA SER A 283 -4.52 8.77 2.41
C SER A 283 -3.60 9.95 2.28
N ALA A 284 -2.37 9.80 2.77
CA ALA A 284 -1.31 10.77 2.58
C ALA A 284 -0.20 10.11 1.76
N LEU A 285 0.03 10.64 0.57
CA LEU A 285 1.16 10.30 -0.27
C LEU A 285 2.35 11.20 0.09
N TYR A 286 3.41 10.55 0.55
CA TYR A 286 4.69 11.20 0.72
C TYR A 286 5.40 11.41 -0.64
N ILE A 287 5.74 12.66 -0.95
CA ILE A 287 6.77 13.04 -1.93
C ILE A 287 7.55 14.18 -1.27
N PRO A 288 8.68 13.91 -0.56
CA PRO A 288 9.92 13.39 -1.18
C PRO A 288 10.82 12.52 -0.27
N SER A 289 11.22 11.29 -0.66
CA SER A 289 12.28 10.40 -0.08
C SER A 289 12.65 10.59 1.40
N ALA A 290 12.38 9.63 2.30
CA ALA A 290 12.56 9.73 3.76
C ALA A 290 13.78 10.57 4.20
N GLY A 291 13.55 11.88 4.36
CA GLY A 291 14.57 12.90 4.40
C GLY A 291 15.12 13.36 3.04
N GLU A 292 14.60 14.46 2.50
CA GLU A 292 15.53 15.37 1.83
C GLU A 292 16.61 15.77 2.85
N GLY A 293 17.74 15.09 2.65
CA GLY A 293 18.93 14.89 3.46
C GLY A 293 18.88 14.32 4.86
N SER A 294 17.80 13.69 5.31
CA SER A 294 17.95 12.51 6.21
C SER A 294 18.14 11.21 5.40
N ALA A 295 17.68 11.17 4.12
CA ALA A 295 17.98 10.12 3.13
C ALA A 295 19.37 10.27 2.48
N ARG A 296 20.05 11.42 2.66
CA ARG A 296 21.46 11.58 2.26
C ARG A 296 22.39 11.24 3.42
N VAL A 297 22.25 10.03 3.94
CA VAL A 297 23.37 9.39 4.62
C VAL A 297 24.43 9.15 3.53
N PRO A 298 25.67 9.63 3.67
CA PRO A 298 26.71 9.36 2.68
C PRO A 298 26.78 7.85 2.37
N GLY A 299 26.55 7.46 1.11
CA GLY A 299 26.66 6.06 0.65
C GLY A 299 25.36 5.23 0.55
N ARG A 300 24.15 5.82 0.68
CA ARG A 300 22.86 5.12 0.45
C ARG A 300 22.13 5.64 -0.79
N ASP A 301 21.43 4.75 -1.51
CA ASP A 301 20.69 5.08 -2.74
C ASP A 301 19.24 5.50 -2.44
N GLU A 302 18.56 6.02 -3.47
CA GLU A 302 17.20 6.59 -3.38
C GLU A 302 16.12 5.58 -2.96
N PHE A 303 16.36 4.27 -3.11
CA PHE A 303 15.39 3.20 -2.86
C PHE A 303 15.61 2.46 -1.54
N TRP A 304 16.72 2.75 -0.83
CA TRP A 304 17.12 2.05 0.40
C TRP A 304 16.03 2.02 1.47
N TYR A 305 15.36 3.15 1.69
CA TYR A 305 14.34 3.22 2.74
C TYR A 305 13.05 2.48 2.36
N GLU A 306 12.69 2.44 1.08
CA GLU A 306 11.55 1.64 0.61
C GLU A 306 11.81 0.14 0.84
N GLU A 307 13.06 -0.30 0.66
CA GLU A 307 13.44 -1.68 0.98
C GLU A 307 13.39 -1.95 2.49
N GLU A 308 13.82 -1.01 3.34
CA GLU A 308 13.67 -1.14 4.80
C GLU A 308 12.19 -1.29 5.19
N LEU A 309 11.29 -0.52 4.58
CA LEU A 309 9.85 -0.65 4.78
C LEU A 309 9.33 -2.01 4.29
N ARG A 310 9.79 -2.54 3.15
CA ARG A 310 9.43 -3.89 2.67
C ARG A 310 9.85 -4.98 3.65
N GLN A 311 11.05 -4.90 4.20
CA GLN A 311 11.53 -5.86 5.21
C GLN A 311 10.72 -5.75 6.51
N LYS A 312 10.39 -4.53 6.94
CA LYS A 312 9.51 -4.29 8.09
C LYS A 312 8.13 -4.89 7.87
N ALA A 313 7.56 -4.74 6.67
CA ALA A 313 6.28 -5.36 6.32
C ALA A 313 6.32 -6.89 6.38
N LEU A 314 7.39 -7.51 5.87
CA LEU A 314 7.57 -8.97 5.93
C LEU A 314 7.69 -9.48 7.37
N ALA A 315 8.33 -8.70 8.24
CA ALA A 315 8.49 -9.01 9.66
C ALA A 315 7.25 -8.68 10.51
N GLY A 316 6.18 -8.09 9.94
CA GLY A 316 5.04 -7.58 10.70
C GLY A 316 5.42 -6.46 11.68
N SER A 317 6.45 -5.68 11.32
CA SER A 317 7.05 -4.63 12.15
C SER A 317 6.45 -3.25 11.85
N THR A 318 6.98 -2.23 12.54
CA THR A 318 6.52 -0.84 12.44
C THR A 318 7.62 0.10 11.92
N ALA A 319 7.20 1.20 11.32
CA ALA A 319 8.08 2.28 10.90
C ALA A 319 7.77 3.57 11.68
N THR A 320 8.83 4.28 12.03
CA THR A 320 8.75 5.58 12.68
C THR A 320 8.22 6.63 11.72
N THR A 321 7.28 7.47 12.15
CA THR A 321 6.80 8.65 11.40
C THR A 321 6.77 9.87 12.32
N ARG A 322 6.75 11.09 11.75
CA ARG A 322 6.60 12.36 12.48
C ARG A 322 5.24 13.02 12.30
N VAL A 323 4.35 12.36 11.58
CA VAL A 323 2.95 12.74 11.43
C VAL A 323 2.07 11.50 11.39
N ARG A 324 0.91 11.56 12.05
CA ARG A 324 -0.19 10.62 11.88
C ARG A 324 -1.49 11.38 11.66
N PHE A 325 -2.39 10.77 10.91
CA PHE A 325 -3.71 11.33 10.61
C PHE A 325 -4.79 10.45 11.22
N PHE A 326 -5.89 11.07 11.62
CA PHE A 326 -7.07 10.36 12.15
C PHE A 326 -8.35 11.12 11.81
N TRP A 327 -9.47 10.42 11.82
CA TRP A 327 -10.80 11.03 11.72
C TRP A 327 -11.30 11.45 13.09
N GLY A 328 -11.69 12.71 13.24
CA GLY A 328 -12.44 13.22 14.38
C GLY A 328 -13.74 13.89 13.95
N THR A 329 -14.44 14.49 14.90
CA THR A 329 -15.57 15.39 14.64
C THR A 329 -15.14 16.84 14.81
N ASP A 330 -15.69 17.76 14.01
CA ASP A 330 -15.52 19.20 14.22
C ASP A 330 -16.42 19.72 15.35
N ILE A 331 -16.36 21.02 15.64
CA ILE A 331 -17.19 21.68 16.67
C ILE A 331 -18.70 21.64 16.35
N HIS A 332 -19.07 21.28 15.13
CA HIS A 332 -20.44 21.13 14.66
C HIS A 332 -20.87 19.66 14.52
N GLY A 333 -20.01 18.71 14.93
CA GLY A 333 -20.27 17.27 14.85
C GLY A 333 -20.06 16.65 13.46
N LYS A 334 -19.51 17.38 12.49
CA LYS A 334 -19.19 16.85 11.16
C LYS A 334 -17.86 16.09 11.17
N PRO A 335 -17.72 15.00 10.40
CA PRO A 335 -16.48 14.25 10.33
C PRO A 335 -15.41 15.05 9.59
N GLN A 336 -14.22 15.12 10.19
CA GLN A 336 -13.07 15.84 9.66
C GLN A 336 -11.78 15.03 9.92
N VAL A 337 -10.80 15.19 9.04
CA VAL A 337 -9.47 14.61 9.21
C VAL A 337 -8.58 15.60 9.95
N TYR A 338 -7.85 15.12 10.95
CA TYR A 338 -6.85 15.86 11.70
C TYR A 338 -5.49 15.21 11.53
N GLY A 339 -4.42 16.02 11.59
CA GLY A 339 -3.05 15.55 11.66
C GLY A 339 -2.43 15.87 13.02
N VAL A 340 -1.53 15.02 13.48
CA VAL A 340 -0.79 15.23 14.73
C VAL A 340 0.68 14.88 14.55
N HIS A 341 1.57 15.69 15.14
CA HIS A 341 2.99 15.42 15.21
C HIS A 341 3.31 14.26 16.16
N THR A 342 4.25 13.41 15.76
CA THR A 342 4.64 12.22 16.53
C THR A 342 6.14 12.24 16.82
N GLY A 343 6.51 12.52 18.07
CA GLY A 343 7.91 12.66 18.50
C GLY A 343 8.64 11.33 18.73
N GLU A 344 9.98 11.38 18.83
CA GLU A 344 10.78 10.22 19.24
C GLU A 344 10.45 9.83 20.69
N GLY A 345 10.28 8.53 20.95
CA GLY A 345 9.92 8.01 22.27
C GLY A 345 8.45 8.24 22.66
N THR A 346 7.63 8.83 21.78
CA THR A 346 6.20 9.00 22.03
C THR A 346 5.43 7.72 21.72
N PRO A 347 4.29 7.46 22.40
CA PRO A 347 3.42 6.32 22.07
C PRO A 347 2.91 6.33 20.61
N TYR A 348 2.91 7.50 19.97
CA TYR A 348 2.45 7.70 18.59
C TYR A 348 3.54 7.54 17.54
N GLU A 349 4.80 7.25 17.94
CA GLU A 349 5.96 7.25 17.05
C GLU A 349 5.86 6.25 15.88
N ASN A 350 5.25 5.09 16.11
CA ASN A 350 5.36 3.93 15.23
C ASN A 350 4.04 3.59 14.54
N VAL A 351 4.11 3.32 13.23
CA VAL A 351 2.98 2.91 12.37
C VAL A 351 3.25 1.54 11.77
N ARG A 352 2.22 0.70 11.67
CA ARG A 352 2.31 -0.64 11.04
C ARG A 352 2.71 -0.53 9.58
N VAL A 353 3.55 -1.44 9.11
CA VAL A 353 3.94 -1.52 7.70
C VAL A 353 3.42 -2.81 7.11
N ALA A 354 2.85 -2.75 5.92
CA ALA A 354 2.28 -3.91 5.23
C ALA A 354 2.60 -3.92 3.75
N ASN A 355 2.75 -5.11 3.18
CA ASN A 355 3.00 -5.29 1.75
C ASN A 355 1.69 -5.41 0.99
N MET A 356 1.57 -4.62 -0.06
CA MET A 356 0.56 -4.81 -1.10
C MET A 356 0.97 -6.01 -1.96
N GLN A 357 0.06 -6.96 -2.18
CA GLN A 357 0.34 -8.18 -2.96
C GLN A 357 -0.24 -8.05 -4.35
N TRP A 358 0.54 -8.36 -5.38
CA TRP A 358 0.01 -8.42 -6.75
C TRP A 358 -0.91 -9.63 -6.91
N ASN A 359 -2.13 -9.39 -7.37
CA ASN A 359 -3.06 -10.44 -7.72
C ASN A 359 -3.15 -10.56 -9.25
N GLU A 360 -2.61 -11.65 -9.79
CA GLU A 360 -2.60 -11.90 -11.25
C GLU A 360 -3.99 -12.05 -11.85
N GLN A 361 -4.98 -12.52 -11.08
CA GLN A 361 -6.35 -12.74 -11.57
C GLN A 361 -7.11 -11.42 -11.73
N THR A 362 -6.89 -10.50 -10.78
CA THR A 362 -7.57 -9.19 -10.74
C THR A 362 -6.71 -8.06 -11.30
N GLN A 363 -5.45 -8.33 -11.67
CA GLN A 363 -4.50 -7.39 -12.28
C GLN A 363 -4.33 -6.09 -11.47
N ARG A 364 -4.33 -6.22 -10.14
CA ARG A 364 -4.20 -5.11 -9.20
C ARG A 364 -3.45 -5.57 -7.96
N TYR A 365 -2.93 -4.63 -7.19
CA TYR A 365 -2.38 -4.94 -5.88
C TYR A 365 -3.48 -4.97 -4.83
N GLU A 366 -3.37 -5.85 -3.85
CA GLU A 366 -4.40 -6.12 -2.84
C GLU A 366 -3.77 -6.28 -1.45
N PHE A 367 -4.46 -5.77 -0.42
CA PHE A 367 -4.10 -5.92 0.98
C PHE A 367 -5.35 -5.91 1.87
N THR A 368 -5.40 -6.80 2.87
CA THR A 368 -6.46 -6.81 3.89
C THR A 368 -5.83 -6.53 5.25
N PRO A 369 -6.22 -5.46 5.97
CA PRO A 369 -5.67 -5.09 7.29
C PRO A 369 -5.87 -6.13 8.39
N ALA A 370 -6.83 -7.04 8.23
CA ALA A 370 -7.11 -8.13 9.16
C ALA A 370 -6.88 -9.49 8.49
N HIS A 371 -6.40 -10.48 9.25
CA HIS A 371 -6.14 -11.84 8.77
C HIS A 371 -7.43 -12.65 8.53
N ASP A 372 -8.60 -12.11 8.88
CA ASP A 372 -9.93 -12.68 8.68
C ASP A 372 -10.74 -11.91 7.62
N VAL A 373 -11.86 -12.52 7.20
CA VAL A 373 -12.68 -12.13 6.03
C VAL A 373 -13.42 -10.78 6.23
N ASP A 374 -13.33 -10.18 7.42
CA ASP A 374 -14.15 -9.02 7.83
C ASP A 374 -13.45 -7.65 7.65
N GLY A 375 -12.15 -7.62 7.32
CA GLY A 375 -11.39 -6.41 7.03
C GLY A 375 -11.64 -5.86 5.61
N PRO A 376 -11.49 -4.54 5.38
CA PRO A 376 -11.61 -3.97 4.04
C PRO A 376 -10.43 -4.38 3.16
N LEU A 377 -10.70 -4.96 2.00
CA LEU A 377 -9.73 -5.22 0.94
C LEU A 377 -9.33 -3.88 0.29
N ILE A 378 -8.14 -3.41 0.60
CA ILE A 378 -7.51 -2.27 -0.06
C ILE A 378 -6.92 -2.74 -1.37
N THR A 379 -7.20 -2.04 -2.46
CA THR A 379 -6.71 -2.35 -3.79
C THR A 379 -6.05 -1.15 -4.45
N TRP A 380 -5.03 -1.41 -5.26
CA TRP A 380 -4.39 -0.43 -6.13
C TRP A 380 -4.34 -0.95 -7.55
N THR A 381 -5.04 -0.27 -8.45
CA THR A 381 -5.10 -0.61 -9.87
C THR A 381 -4.21 0.34 -10.69
N PRO A 382 -3.18 -0.16 -11.40
CA PRO A 382 -2.38 0.64 -12.31
C PRO A 382 -3.20 1.25 -13.46
N GLU A 383 -2.74 2.36 -14.04
CA GLU A 383 -3.42 3.08 -15.14
C GLU A 383 -3.54 2.25 -16.44
N ASN A 384 -2.59 1.34 -16.70
CA ASN A 384 -2.57 0.47 -17.88
C ASN A 384 -2.33 -1.02 -17.51
N PRO A 385 -3.38 -1.81 -17.22
CA PRO A 385 -3.26 -3.26 -16.99
C PRO A 385 -2.98 -4.02 -18.30
N GLU A 386 -2.06 -5.02 -18.28
CA GLU A 386 -1.55 -5.68 -19.49
C GLU A 386 -2.62 -6.40 -20.33
N HIS A 387 -3.69 -6.95 -19.73
CA HIS A 387 -4.73 -7.71 -20.44
C HIS A 387 -6.19 -7.54 -19.95
N GLY A 388 -6.56 -6.46 -19.23
CA GLY A 388 -7.98 -6.30 -18.86
C GLY A 388 -8.35 -5.06 -18.05
N TYR A 389 -9.47 -4.45 -18.45
CA TYR A 389 -10.32 -3.44 -17.81
C TYR A 389 -9.66 -2.43 -16.85
N VAL A 390 -9.47 -1.22 -17.36
CA VAL A 390 -9.59 0.00 -16.55
C VAL A 390 -11.05 0.07 -16.05
N PRO A 391 -11.32 0.33 -14.76
CA PRO A 391 -12.70 0.59 -14.33
C PRO A 391 -13.33 1.68 -15.19
N GLY A 392 -14.54 1.44 -15.71
CA GLY A 392 -15.19 2.30 -16.71
C GLY A 392 -15.46 3.75 -16.27
N HIS A 393 -15.21 4.07 -15.02
CA HIS A 393 -15.37 5.39 -14.43
C HIS A 393 -14.51 5.50 -13.15
N THR A 394 -13.71 6.56 -13.03
CA THR A 394 -13.22 7.15 -11.74
C THR A 394 -13.92 8.48 -11.40
N GLY A 395 -14.81 8.95 -12.28
CA GLY A 395 -15.39 10.30 -12.33
C GLY A 395 -16.63 10.51 -11.47
N ASN A 396 -16.43 10.75 -10.18
CA ASN A 396 -17.44 11.07 -9.18
C ASN A 396 -18.52 12.11 -9.62
N ASP A 397 -19.81 11.75 -9.61
CA ASP A 397 -20.96 12.67 -9.66
C ASP A 397 -21.29 13.31 -8.29
N ARG A 398 -20.53 12.99 -7.23
CA ARG A 398 -20.79 13.50 -5.87
C ARG A 398 -20.07 14.81 -5.60
N PRO A 399 -20.72 15.74 -4.87
CA PRO A 399 -20.08 16.98 -4.47
C PRO A 399 -18.84 16.69 -3.61
N PRO A 400 -17.73 17.43 -3.81
CA PRO A 400 -16.56 17.34 -2.95
C PRO A 400 -16.92 17.53 -1.48
N LEU A 401 -16.22 16.84 -0.57
CA LEU A 401 -16.33 17.11 0.85
C LEU A 401 -15.85 18.54 1.12
N ASP A 402 -16.66 19.34 1.78
CA ASP A 402 -16.24 20.65 2.29
C ASP A 402 -15.32 20.44 3.49
N GLN A 403 -14.05 20.17 3.21
CA GLN A 403 -13.02 19.98 4.21
C GLN A 403 -12.09 21.20 4.25
N PRO A 404 -11.87 21.82 5.44
CA PRO A 404 -10.85 22.85 5.57
C PRO A 404 -9.46 22.25 5.38
N THR A 405 -8.46 23.11 5.18
CA THR A 405 -7.05 22.69 5.16
C THR A 405 -6.74 21.85 6.39
N ILE A 406 -6.29 20.61 6.18
CA ILE A 406 -5.89 19.72 7.27
C ILE A 406 -4.64 20.29 7.92
N LEU A 407 -4.74 20.67 9.19
CA LEU A 407 -3.62 21.14 10.01
C LEU A 407 -3.06 19.98 10.83
N VAL A 408 -1.72 19.92 10.91
CA VAL A 408 -0.95 19.02 11.74
C VAL A 408 -0.60 19.76 13.01
N THR A 409 -1.09 19.27 14.14
CA THR A 409 -0.93 19.92 15.44
C THR A 409 0.34 19.45 16.14
N PRO A 410 0.91 20.22 17.10
CA PRO A 410 2.09 19.83 17.87
C PRO A 410 1.98 18.48 18.60
N ILE A 411 3.12 17.97 19.06
CA ILE A 411 3.22 16.69 19.76
C ILE A 411 2.26 16.70 20.97
N PRO A 412 1.40 15.68 21.11
CA PRO A 412 0.53 15.58 22.28
C PRO A 412 1.38 15.19 23.49
N ASP A 413 1.52 16.11 24.46
CA ASP A 413 2.45 15.99 25.60
C ASP A 413 2.03 14.95 26.66
N GLY A 414 1.02 14.12 26.38
CA GLY A 414 0.52 13.06 27.28
C GLY A 414 0.06 13.53 28.66
N THR A 415 0.05 14.85 28.86
CA THR A 415 -0.43 15.57 30.02
C THR A 415 -1.59 16.41 29.49
N ASP A 416 -2.78 16.30 30.08
CA ASP A 416 -4.02 16.94 29.62
C ASP A 416 -3.97 18.50 29.57
N THR A 417 -2.79 19.11 29.61
CA THR A 417 -2.51 20.53 29.49
C THR A 417 -2.20 20.92 28.04
N TYR A 418 -3.27 21.11 27.27
CA TYR A 418 -3.27 21.55 25.88
C TYR A 418 -2.99 23.05 25.73
N THR A 419 -1.95 23.44 25.01
CA THR A 419 -1.98 24.70 24.22
C THR A 419 -2.48 24.39 22.81
N THR A 420 -3.79 24.14 22.76
CA THR A 420 -4.70 24.28 21.59
C THR A 420 -4.47 23.37 20.38
N PRO A 421 -5.08 22.17 20.38
CA PRO A 421 -6.08 21.83 19.34
C PRO A 421 -7.44 21.39 19.93
N PRO A 422 -8.56 21.45 19.18
CA PRO A 422 -9.90 21.37 19.76
C PRO A 422 -10.43 19.94 20.07
N PHE A 423 -9.69 18.86 19.79
CA PHE A 423 -10.25 17.50 19.78
C PHE A 423 -9.32 16.44 20.41
N PRO A 424 -9.88 15.39 21.06
CA PRO A 424 -9.09 14.32 21.67
C PRO A 424 -8.44 13.45 20.58
N VAL A 425 -7.11 13.31 20.66
CA VAL A 425 -6.34 12.37 19.82
C VAL A 425 -6.67 10.94 20.27
N PRO A 426 -6.95 9.99 19.35
CA PRO A 426 -7.23 8.60 19.71
C PRO A 426 -6.10 7.95 20.51
N ASP A 427 -6.40 6.91 21.29
CA ASP A 427 -5.33 6.11 21.91
C ASP A 427 -4.44 5.51 20.80
N PRO A 428 -3.11 5.42 20.98
CA PRO A 428 -2.21 4.83 19.98
C PRO A 428 -2.64 3.46 19.45
N LYS A 429 -3.36 2.65 20.26
CA LYS A 429 -3.88 1.33 19.87
C LYS A 429 -5.11 1.40 18.97
N GLU A 430 -5.85 2.51 19.00
CA GLU A 430 -7.07 2.76 18.23
C GLU A 430 -6.75 3.35 16.85
N PHE A 431 -5.51 3.75 16.59
CA PHE A 431 -5.11 4.17 15.24
C PHE A 431 -5.19 2.98 14.27
N ASN A 432 -6.12 3.09 13.33
CA ASN A 432 -6.29 2.15 12.23
C ASN A 432 -5.58 2.65 10.97
N ASP A 433 -4.28 2.91 11.11
CA ASP A 433 -3.40 3.29 10.02
C ASP A 433 -2.39 2.19 9.67
N CYS A 434 -1.86 2.31 8.46
CA CYS A 434 -0.78 1.50 7.94
C CYS A 434 0.01 2.24 6.85
N ILE A 435 1.28 1.90 6.72
CA ILE A 435 2.10 2.24 5.56
C ILE A 435 2.05 1.04 4.61
N LEU A 436 1.45 1.25 3.45
CA LEU A 436 1.34 0.26 2.38
C LEU A 436 2.55 0.37 1.46
N VAL A 437 3.29 -0.72 1.36
CA VAL A 437 4.52 -0.80 0.59
C VAL A 437 4.29 -1.70 -0.62
N PHE A 438 4.68 -1.23 -1.78
CA PHE A 438 4.52 -1.97 -3.03
C PHE A 438 5.75 -2.83 -3.34
N PRO A 439 5.58 -3.94 -4.09
CA PRO A 439 6.69 -4.77 -4.53
C PRO A 439 7.77 -3.94 -5.25
N ALA A 440 9.03 -4.35 -5.09
CA ALA A 440 10.16 -3.71 -5.75
C ALA A 440 9.95 -3.67 -7.27
N GLY A 441 10.28 -2.54 -7.91
CA GLY A 441 10.10 -2.37 -9.36
C GLY A 441 8.68 -1.97 -9.79
N SER A 442 7.71 -1.87 -8.88
CA SER A 442 6.35 -1.37 -9.20
C SER A 442 6.33 0.10 -9.66
N GLY A 443 7.36 0.88 -9.34
CA GLY A 443 7.40 2.34 -9.58
C GLY A 443 6.46 3.14 -8.69
N ILE A 444 5.77 2.50 -7.73
CA ILE A 444 4.79 3.12 -6.84
C ILE A 444 5.44 3.36 -5.47
N LYS A 445 5.41 4.60 -5.00
CA LYS A 445 5.93 4.97 -3.69
C LYS A 445 5.03 4.43 -2.57
N PRO A 446 5.57 4.12 -1.39
CA PRO A 446 4.75 3.67 -0.26
C PRO A 446 3.71 4.72 0.17
N ILE A 447 2.50 4.27 0.50
CA ILE A 447 1.35 5.14 0.80
C ILE A 447 0.94 4.99 2.27
N TYR A 448 0.77 6.10 2.99
CA TYR A 448 0.15 6.08 4.30
C TYR A 448 -1.36 6.10 4.16
N VAL A 449 -2.03 5.16 4.82
CA VAL A 449 -3.46 4.98 4.81
C VAL A 449 -3.97 5.02 6.23
N TYR A 450 -5.02 5.80 6.48
CA TYR A 450 -5.86 5.68 7.67
C TYR A 450 -7.27 5.24 7.26
N LEU A 451 -7.75 4.20 7.92
CA LEU A 451 -9.09 3.64 7.72
C LEU A 451 -9.98 4.05 8.88
N LYS A 452 -11.04 4.82 8.61
CA LYS A 452 -12.07 5.05 9.62
C LYS A 452 -12.82 3.75 9.85
N GLU A 453 -12.95 3.28 11.09
CA GLU A 453 -13.83 2.13 11.34
C GLU A 453 -15.28 2.45 10.96
N ASP A 454 -16.02 1.44 10.52
CA ASP A 454 -17.45 1.61 10.23
C ASP A 454 -18.16 1.97 11.53
N PRO A 455 -18.77 3.18 11.64
CA PRO A 455 -19.46 3.59 12.84
C PRO A 455 -20.63 2.67 13.22
N ARG A 456 -21.13 1.85 12.28
CA ARG A 456 -22.15 0.83 12.53
C ARG A 456 -21.61 -0.45 13.19
N LYS A 457 -20.29 -0.65 13.22
CA LYS A 457 -19.64 -1.75 13.96
C LYS A 457 -19.17 -1.31 15.36
N LEU A 458 -19.24 -0.01 15.66
CA LEU A 458 -18.87 0.55 16.95
C LEU A 458 -20.04 0.54 17.94
N PRO A 459 -19.78 0.37 19.25
CA PRO A 459 -20.82 0.49 20.26
C PRO A 459 -21.45 1.88 20.28
N GLY A 460 -22.74 1.95 20.63
CA GLY A 460 -23.40 3.23 20.82
C GLY A 460 -24.70 3.15 21.60
N VAL A 461 -25.08 4.30 22.15
CA VAL A 461 -26.30 4.47 22.94
C VAL A 461 -27.41 5.05 22.07
N VAL A 462 -28.58 4.46 22.15
CA VAL A 462 -29.75 4.91 21.39
C VAL A 462 -30.25 6.26 21.88
N THR A 463 -30.40 7.20 20.95
CA THR A 463 -30.93 8.55 21.18
C THR A 463 -32.13 8.81 20.26
N GLY A 464 -32.73 10.00 20.35
CA GLY A 464 -33.87 10.39 19.53
C GLY A 464 -35.23 10.05 20.13
N ARG A 465 -36.27 10.78 19.69
CA ARG A 465 -37.63 10.69 20.25
C ARG A 465 -38.57 9.80 19.44
N GLY A 466 -38.27 9.56 18.17
CA GLY A 466 -39.20 8.97 17.22
C GLY A 466 -40.35 9.94 16.90
N VAL A 467 -41.30 9.47 16.10
CA VAL A 467 -42.43 10.26 15.63
C VAL A 467 -43.73 9.66 16.15
N LEU A 468 -44.64 10.51 16.64
CA LEU A 468 -46.01 10.12 16.89
C LEU A 468 -46.83 10.29 15.61
N LEU A 469 -47.33 9.19 15.05
CA LEU A 469 -48.23 9.27 13.89
C LEU A 469 -49.67 9.52 14.32
N SER A 470 -50.45 10.12 13.40
CA SER A 470 -51.88 10.30 13.62
C SER A 470 -52.59 8.93 13.65
N PRO A 471 -53.60 8.74 14.52
CA PRO A 471 -54.37 7.50 14.56
C PRO A 471 -54.92 7.11 13.18
N GLY A 472 -54.83 5.81 12.82
CA GLY A 472 -55.24 5.30 11.51
C GLY A 472 -54.20 5.45 10.40
N THR A 473 -53.06 6.10 10.65
CA THR A 473 -51.95 6.14 9.68
C THR A 473 -51.32 4.76 9.54
N ARG A 474 -51.24 4.25 8.31
CA ARG A 474 -50.52 3.01 8.01
C ARG A 474 -49.03 3.28 7.93
N TRP A 475 -48.33 3.03 9.03
CA TRP A 475 -46.88 3.24 9.18
C TRP A 475 -46.06 2.62 8.05
N LEU A 476 -46.33 1.36 7.71
CA LEU A 476 -45.54 0.62 6.71
C LEU A 476 -45.70 1.21 5.30
N ASP A 477 -46.84 1.81 4.97
CA ASP A 477 -47.07 2.42 3.65
C ASP A 477 -46.17 3.65 3.42
N MET A 478 -45.71 4.29 4.50
CA MET A 478 -44.75 5.40 4.46
C MET A 478 -43.35 4.97 4.01
N SER A 479 -43.02 3.68 4.10
CA SER A 479 -41.75 3.11 3.58
C SER A 479 -41.67 3.08 2.05
N VAL A 480 -42.76 3.49 1.38
CA VAL A 480 -42.88 3.62 -0.08
C VAL A 480 -43.29 5.04 -0.47
N SER A 481 -44.25 5.65 0.24
CA SER A 481 -44.97 6.83 -0.25
C SER A 481 -44.60 8.18 0.38
N ASN A 482 -43.70 8.22 1.38
CA ASN A 482 -43.44 9.44 2.17
C ASN A 482 -42.46 10.43 1.50
N ASN A 483 -42.67 10.77 0.23
CA ASN A 483 -41.81 11.69 -0.53
C ASN A 483 -40.31 11.36 -0.43
N GLY A 484 -39.94 10.08 -0.34
CA GLY A 484 -38.55 9.64 -0.18
C GLY A 484 -37.98 9.78 1.24
N ASN A 485 -38.76 10.22 2.23
CA ASN A 485 -38.31 10.28 3.62
C ASN A 485 -38.49 8.94 4.36
N GLY A 486 -39.15 7.94 3.78
CA GLY A 486 -39.40 6.64 4.42
C GLY A 486 -40.29 6.71 5.66
N ALA A 487 -40.51 5.56 6.30
CA ALA A 487 -41.31 5.47 7.53
C ALA A 487 -40.44 5.80 8.76
N PRO A 488 -40.78 6.83 9.55
CA PRO A 488 -40.04 7.12 10.78
C PRO A 488 -40.30 6.05 11.84
N ILE A 489 -39.36 5.88 12.77
CA ILE A 489 -39.58 5.00 13.92
C ILE A 489 -40.61 5.65 14.86
N GLN A 490 -41.57 4.86 15.33
CA GLN A 490 -42.63 5.36 16.21
C GLN A 490 -42.07 5.76 17.58
N ALA A 491 -42.63 6.83 18.17
CA ALA A 491 -42.20 7.34 19.46
C ALA A 491 -42.25 6.27 20.58
N HIS A 492 -43.32 5.47 20.63
CA HIS A 492 -43.46 4.41 21.64
C HIS A 492 -42.47 3.24 21.46
N ILE A 493 -41.96 3.01 20.24
CA ILE A 493 -40.87 2.06 19.99
C ILE A 493 -39.54 2.69 20.40
N ALA A 494 -39.36 3.97 20.06
CA ALA A 494 -38.17 4.73 20.45
C ALA A 494 -37.97 4.77 21.96
N ASP A 495 -39.05 4.95 22.74
CA ASP A 495 -39.01 4.96 24.20
C ASP A 495 -38.47 3.66 24.81
N LYS A 496 -38.72 2.50 24.18
CA LYS A 496 -38.22 1.20 24.63
C LYS A 496 -36.75 0.94 24.29
N LEU A 497 -36.24 1.65 23.29
CA LEU A 497 -34.87 1.51 22.80
C LEU A 497 -33.94 2.58 23.38
N ARG A 498 -34.44 3.79 23.62
CA ARG A 498 -33.66 4.95 24.07
C ARG A 498 -32.89 4.66 25.35
N GLY A 499 -31.62 5.05 25.37
CA GLY A 499 -30.73 4.86 26.51
C GLY A 499 -30.14 3.44 26.62
N ARG A 500 -30.56 2.49 25.78
CA ARG A 500 -29.88 1.18 25.66
C ARG A 500 -28.61 1.33 24.84
N GLU A 501 -27.60 0.59 25.24
CA GLU A 501 -26.33 0.45 24.51
C GLU A 501 -26.34 -0.83 23.68
N PHE A 502 -25.81 -0.75 22.46
CA PHE A 502 -25.63 -1.89 21.55
C PHE A 502 -24.20 -1.92 21.07
N LYS A 503 -23.61 -3.10 20.86
CA LYS A 503 -22.22 -3.22 20.40
C LYS A 503 -22.07 -2.95 18.90
N THR A 504 -23.12 -3.25 18.13
CA THR A 504 -23.17 -3.02 16.69
C THR A 504 -24.56 -2.53 16.27
N PHE A 505 -24.67 -1.93 15.10
CA PHE A 505 -25.94 -1.52 14.53
C PHE A 505 -26.81 -2.72 14.14
N ASP A 506 -26.22 -3.89 13.88
CA ASP A 506 -27.00 -5.10 13.58
C ASP A 506 -27.73 -5.61 14.83
N GLU A 507 -27.10 -5.56 16.00
CA GLU A 507 -27.77 -5.84 17.28
C GLU A 507 -28.91 -4.84 17.54
N PHE A 508 -28.70 -3.55 17.23
CA PHE A 508 -29.76 -2.55 17.31
C PHE A 508 -30.90 -2.84 16.32
N ARG A 509 -30.58 -3.19 15.06
CA ARG A 509 -31.58 -3.57 14.04
C ARG A 509 -32.43 -4.73 14.51
N GLU A 510 -31.81 -5.76 15.08
CA GLU A 510 -32.49 -6.91 15.64
C GLU A 510 -33.46 -6.49 16.75
N ALA A 511 -32.97 -5.71 17.73
CA ALA A 511 -33.78 -5.21 18.82
C ALA A 511 -34.94 -4.33 18.35
N LEU A 512 -34.72 -3.46 17.36
CA LEU A 512 -35.78 -2.64 16.76
C LEU A 512 -36.89 -3.51 16.17
N TRP A 513 -36.53 -4.54 15.40
CA TRP A 513 -37.54 -5.45 14.84
C TRP A 513 -38.26 -6.23 15.94
N LEU A 514 -37.55 -6.68 16.98
CA LEU A 514 -38.19 -7.35 18.12
C LEU A 514 -39.20 -6.44 18.82
N GLU A 515 -38.89 -5.16 19.06
CA GLU A 515 -39.85 -4.22 19.66
C GLU A 515 -41.07 -3.98 18.75
N VAL A 516 -40.87 -3.88 17.43
CA VAL A 516 -41.96 -3.81 16.45
C VAL A 516 -42.83 -5.07 16.49
N SER A 517 -42.24 -6.25 16.74
CA SER A 517 -42.98 -7.52 16.83
C SER A 517 -43.93 -7.60 18.03
N GLN A 518 -43.62 -6.85 19.10
CA GLN A 518 -44.41 -6.80 20.32
C GLN A 518 -45.54 -5.76 20.25
N ASP A 519 -45.54 -4.90 19.23
CA ASP A 519 -46.61 -3.93 19.01
C ASP A 519 -47.70 -4.52 18.10
N PRO A 520 -48.93 -4.77 18.61
CA PRO A 520 -49.99 -5.40 17.82
C PRO A 520 -50.42 -4.59 16.59
N GLU A 521 -50.36 -3.25 16.65
CA GLU A 521 -50.80 -2.38 15.56
C GLU A 521 -49.75 -2.30 14.45
N LEU A 522 -48.46 -2.31 14.81
CA LEU A 522 -47.38 -2.32 13.82
C LEU A 522 -47.19 -3.70 13.19
N ILE A 523 -47.17 -4.77 14.00
CA ILE A 523 -46.91 -6.13 13.50
C ILE A 523 -48.04 -6.63 12.58
N ALA A 524 -49.28 -6.19 12.80
CA ALA A 524 -50.43 -6.52 11.96
C ALA A 524 -50.33 -6.00 10.53
N GLN A 525 -49.44 -5.02 10.26
CA GLN A 525 -49.22 -4.48 8.92
C GLN A 525 -48.36 -5.41 8.05
N PHE A 526 -47.71 -6.42 8.63
CA PHE A 526 -46.87 -7.38 7.93
C PHE A 526 -47.61 -8.69 7.61
N SER A 527 -47.22 -9.35 6.52
CA SER A 527 -47.69 -10.70 6.19
C SER A 527 -47.29 -11.72 7.26
N SER A 528 -48.04 -12.82 7.40
CA SER A 528 -47.78 -13.87 8.39
C SER A 528 -46.33 -14.38 8.36
N GLY A 529 -45.76 -14.58 7.17
CA GLY A 529 -44.36 -14.98 7.00
C GLY A 529 -43.36 -13.92 7.52
N ASN A 530 -43.67 -12.63 7.34
CA ASN A 530 -42.85 -11.56 7.91
C ASN A 530 -43.01 -11.44 9.42
N GLN A 531 -44.21 -11.63 9.97
CA GLN A 531 -44.42 -11.62 11.41
C GLN A 531 -43.55 -12.67 12.10
N THR A 532 -43.45 -13.89 11.54
CA THR A 532 -42.55 -14.94 12.06
C THR A 532 -41.09 -14.50 12.02
N ARG A 533 -40.64 -13.86 10.92
CA ARG A 533 -39.26 -13.39 10.78
C ARG A 533 -38.91 -12.30 11.80
N ILE A 534 -39.78 -11.31 11.94
CA ILE A 534 -39.57 -10.18 12.86
C ILE A 534 -39.51 -10.68 14.31
N LYS A 535 -40.37 -11.66 14.69
CA LYS A 535 -40.33 -12.30 16.02
C LYS A 535 -39.03 -13.06 16.31
N GLN A 536 -38.25 -13.38 15.28
CA GLN A 536 -36.92 -13.99 15.37
C GLN A 536 -35.78 -12.96 15.24
N GLY A 537 -36.09 -11.65 15.29
CA GLY A 537 -35.09 -10.59 15.11
C GLY A 537 -34.65 -10.36 13.65
N LEU A 538 -35.24 -11.10 12.71
CA LEU A 538 -34.90 -11.02 11.29
C LEU A 538 -35.67 -9.90 10.60
N THR A 539 -34.99 -9.18 9.71
CA THR A 539 -35.63 -8.16 8.87
C THR A 539 -36.72 -8.75 7.98
N ALA A 540 -37.87 -8.09 7.95
CA ALA A 540 -39.00 -8.43 7.09
C ALA A 540 -38.69 -8.21 5.60
N LYS A 541 -39.38 -8.97 4.74
CA LYS A 541 -39.35 -8.79 3.29
C LYS A 541 -40.34 -7.70 2.87
N ALA A 542 -39.92 -6.78 2.02
CA ALA A 542 -40.79 -5.80 1.39
C ALA A 542 -41.82 -6.49 0.47
N PRO A 543 -42.97 -5.85 0.19
CA PRO A 543 -43.86 -6.25 -0.90
C PRO A 543 -43.12 -6.26 -2.25
N ILE A 544 -43.58 -7.08 -3.19
CA ILE A 544 -42.90 -7.28 -4.48
C ILE A 544 -42.69 -5.97 -5.26
N ASP A 545 -43.65 -5.05 -5.19
CA ASP A 545 -43.55 -3.74 -5.85
C ASP A 545 -42.46 -2.85 -5.24
N GLY A 546 -42.09 -3.10 -3.98
CA GLY A 546 -41.02 -2.40 -3.28
C GLY A 546 -39.65 -3.09 -3.43
N TRP A 547 -39.57 -4.21 -4.15
CA TRP A 547 -38.27 -4.86 -4.40
C TRP A 547 -37.44 -4.02 -5.35
N TYR A 548 -36.14 -4.13 -5.16
CA TYR A 548 -35.18 -3.60 -6.10
C TYR A 548 -34.69 -4.74 -6.98
N TYR A 549 -34.75 -4.52 -8.29
CA TYR A 549 -34.29 -5.46 -9.31
C TYR A 549 -33.00 -4.91 -9.90
N GLY A 550 -31.89 -5.25 -9.27
CA GLY A 550 -30.58 -4.91 -9.78
C GLY A 550 -30.15 -5.87 -10.91
N PRO A 551 -29.15 -5.48 -11.72
CA PRO A 551 -28.49 -6.32 -12.71
C PRO A 551 -27.94 -7.65 -12.19
N LYS A 552 -27.62 -7.75 -10.89
CA LYS A 552 -26.93 -8.91 -10.29
C LYS A 552 -27.68 -9.56 -9.12
N GLU A 553 -28.51 -8.80 -8.41
CA GLU A 553 -29.27 -9.28 -7.26
C GLU A 553 -30.65 -8.61 -7.20
N ILE A 554 -31.63 -9.36 -6.66
CA ILE A 554 -32.93 -8.83 -6.28
C ILE A 554 -32.95 -8.63 -4.76
N VAL A 555 -33.02 -7.38 -4.32
CA VAL A 555 -33.08 -7.02 -2.90
C VAL A 555 -34.53 -6.99 -2.45
N LYS A 556 -34.81 -7.81 -1.43
CA LYS A 556 -36.20 -8.12 -1.00
C LYS A 556 -36.51 -7.68 0.42
N LYS A 557 -35.52 -7.30 1.23
CA LYS A 557 -35.71 -6.98 2.67
C LYS A 557 -35.91 -5.48 2.86
N PHE A 558 -36.74 -5.06 3.82
CA PHE A 558 -36.80 -3.65 4.22
C PHE A 558 -35.42 -3.16 4.68
N GLN A 559 -35.13 -1.88 4.50
CA GLN A 559 -33.86 -1.27 4.90
C GLN A 559 -34.08 -0.21 5.98
N ILE A 560 -33.08 -0.03 6.85
CA ILE A 560 -33.02 1.07 7.80
C ILE A 560 -32.06 2.12 7.24
N HIS A 561 -32.62 3.19 6.71
CA HIS A 561 -31.91 4.29 6.08
C HIS A 561 -31.62 5.41 7.07
N HIS A 562 -30.40 5.95 7.05
CA HIS A 562 -30.02 7.16 7.79
C HIS A 562 -30.33 8.40 6.95
N ARG A 563 -31.21 9.28 7.44
CA ARG A 563 -31.64 10.51 6.75
C ARG A 563 -30.48 11.47 6.51
N VAL A 564 -29.68 11.72 7.55
CA VAL A 564 -28.35 12.30 7.45
C VAL A 564 -27.41 11.11 7.40
N ALA A 565 -26.73 10.92 6.27
CA ALA A 565 -25.83 9.79 6.10
C ALA A 565 -24.70 9.84 7.14
N VAL A 566 -24.26 8.66 7.59
CA VAL A 566 -23.20 8.51 8.59
C VAL A 566 -21.89 9.16 8.15
N GLU A 567 -21.61 9.14 6.83
CA GLU A 567 -20.44 9.79 6.22
C GLU A 567 -20.43 11.32 6.35
N TYR A 568 -21.59 11.96 6.52
CA TYR A 568 -21.71 13.40 6.77
C TYR A 568 -21.90 13.74 8.25
N GLY A 569 -21.60 12.79 9.15
CA GLY A 569 -21.76 12.97 10.60
C GLY A 569 -23.14 12.60 11.11
N GLY A 570 -23.94 11.90 10.31
CA GLY A 570 -25.20 11.33 10.76
C GLY A 570 -24.99 10.37 11.93
N SER A 571 -25.73 10.59 13.02
CA SER A 571 -25.66 9.70 14.17
C SER A 571 -26.22 8.31 13.82
N VAL A 572 -25.45 7.27 14.17
CA VAL A 572 -25.77 5.86 13.86
C VAL A 572 -26.98 5.37 14.65
N TYR A 573 -27.04 5.73 15.94
CA TYR A 573 -28.02 5.25 16.91
C TYR A 573 -29.07 6.31 17.29
N ASP A 574 -29.11 7.45 16.60
CA ASP A 574 -30.19 8.43 16.73
C ASP A 574 -31.41 7.96 15.94
N ILE A 575 -32.46 7.56 16.64
CA ILE A 575 -33.71 7.10 16.05
C ILE A 575 -34.35 8.16 15.15
N ASP A 576 -34.17 9.45 15.44
CA ASP A 576 -34.73 10.52 14.61
C ASP A 576 -34.04 10.63 13.26
N ASN A 577 -32.83 10.07 13.15
CA ASN A 577 -32.08 9.90 11.91
C ASN A 577 -32.49 8.64 11.12
N LEU A 578 -33.23 7.70 11.68
CA LEU A 578 -33.52 6.40 11.05
C LEU A 578 -34.88 6.34 10.34
N ARG A 579 -34.93 5.69 9.17
CA ARG A 579 -36.14 5.51 8.37
C ARG A 579 -36.25 4.08 7.83
N ILE A 580 -37.42 3.45 7.99
CA ILE A 580 -37.70 2.19 7.32
C ILE A 580 -38.12 2.47 5.88
N VAL A 581 -37.41 1.89 4.92
CA VAL A 581 -37.68 2.06 3.48
C VAL A 581 -37.75 0.73 2.78
N THR A 582 -38.55 0.66 1.71
CA THR A 582 -38.45 -0.46 0.77
C THR A 582 -37.18 -0.37 -0.05
N PRO A 583 -36.68 -1.50 -0.58
CA PRO A 583 -35.50 -1.48 -1.40
C PRO A 583 -35.53 -0.52 -2.58
N ARG A 584 -36.65 -0.48 -3.30
CA ARG A 584 -36.85 0.42 -4.42
C ARG A 584 -36.78 1.89 -3.99
N LEU A 585 -37.43 2.25 -2.88
CA LEU A 585 -37.37 3.63 -2.37
C LEU A 585 -35.96 4.00 -1.91
N HIS A 586 -35.23 3.07 -1.31
CA HIS A 586 -33.84 3.29 -0.91
C HIS A 586 -32.95 3.65 -2.11
N ASP A 587 -33.07 2.90 -3.21
CA ASP A 587 -32.40 3.22 -4.49
C ASP A 587 -32.80 4.62 -5.00
N GLU A 588 -34.10 4.91 -5.05
CA GLU A 588 -34.60 6.22 -5.51
C GLU A 588 -34.03 7.40 -4.72
N ILE A 589 -33.84 7.26 -3.40
CA ILE A 589 -33.28 8.31 -2.54
C ILE A 589 -31.84 8.66 -2.91
N HIS A 590 -31.03 7.66 -3.27
CA HIS A 590 -29.59 7.83 -3.47
C HIS A 590 -29.17 8.04 -4.93
N TYR A 591 -29.93 7.53 -5.90
CA TYR A 591 -29.46 7.44 -7.28
C TYR A 591 -30.39 8.04 -8.34
N ARG A 592 -31.66 8.31 -8.00
CA ARG A 592 -32.66 8.72 -9.02
C ARG A 592 -33.30 10.07 -8.73
N ARG A 593 -32.73 10.86 -7.83
CA ARG A 593 -33.24 12.16 -7.39
C ARG A 593 -32.31 13.31 -7.71
#